data_AF-A0A448STC9-F1
#
_entry.id   AF-A0A448STC9-F1
#
_cell.length_a   1.000
_cell.length_b   1.000
_cell.length_c   1.000
_cell.angle_alpha   90.00
_cell.angle_beta   90.00
_cell.angle_gamma   90.00
#
_symmetry.space_group_name_H-M   'P 1'
#
loop_
_entity.id
_entity.type
_entity.pdbx_description
1 polymer ?
#
loop_
_entity_poly.entity_id
_entity_poly.type
_entity_poly.pdbx_seq_one_letter_code
_entity_poly.pdbx_strand_id
1 'polypeptide(L)'
;MDVIEGRELQVPDAVYAYQLDGKGGTTPIEDDDKITSEEPCWLHLDYAHPASAEWIANTPLLPDLVRQALAGKAPGHALLDWATAR
;
A
#
# COMPACT_ATOMS: atom_id res chain seq x y z
N MET A 1 15.50 -8.37 6.05
CA MET A 1 14.30 -7.66 5.59
C MET A 1 14.17 -8.03 4.14
N ASP A 2 13.03 -8.58 3.75
CA ASP A 2 12.85 -9.12 2.40
C ASP A 2 12.75 -7.98 1.37
N VAL A 3 13.33 -8.22 0.20
CA VAL A 3 13.23 -7.31 -0.95
C VAL A 3 11.88 -7.53 -1.59
N ILE A 4 11.15 -6.44 -1.86
CA ILE A 4 9.91 -6.49 -2.63
C ILE A 4 10.27 -6.13 -4.08
N GLU A 5 9.86 -6.95 -5.04
CA GLU A 5 10.07 -6.66 -6.46
C GLU A 5 9.07 -5.61 -6.94
N GLY A 6 9.51 -4.65 -7.77
CA GLY A 6 8.67 -3.57 -8.28
C GLY A 6 7.43 -4.08 -9.02
N ARG A 7 7.54 -5.22 -9.71
CA ARG A 7 6.41 -5.94 -10.33
C ARG A 7 5.28 -6.29 -9.35
N GLU A 8 5.58 -6.51 -8.07
CA GLU A 8 4.58 -6.83 -7.04
C GLU A 8 3.73 -5.60 -6.66
N LEU A 9 4.19 -4.41 -7.03
CA LEU A 9 3.56 -3.11 -6.74
C LEU A 9 2.89 -2.48 -7.98
N GLN A 10 2.89 -3.18 -9.12
CA GLN A 10 2.26 -2.72 -10.35
C GLN A 10 0.74 -2.86 -10.26
N VAL A 11 0.09 -1.79 -9.79
CA VAL A 11 -1.36 -1.69 -9.73
C VAL A 11 -1.81 -0.70 -10.81
N PRO A 12 -2.51 -1.15 -11.88
CA PRO A 12 -2.79 -0.33 -13.06
C PRO A 12 -3.58 0.96 -12.78
N ASP A 13 -4.40 0.97 -11.73
CA ASP A 13 -5.24 2.09 -11.32
C ASP A 13 -4.77 2.74 -10.01
N ALA A 14 -3.50 2.52 -9.63
CA ALA A 14 -2.88 3.25 -8.52
C ALA A 14 -2.94 4.75 -8.80
N VAL A 15 -3.30 5.52 -7.77
CA VAL A 15 -3.28 6.98 -7.84
C VAL A 15 -1.83 7.46 -7.89
N TYR A 16 -0.95 6.86 -7.07
CA TYR A 16 0.50 7.08 -7.09
C TYR A 16 1.26 5.78 -6.80
N ALA A 17 2.36 5.56 -7.51
CA ALA A 17 3.30 4.46 -7.28
C ALA A 17 4.73 4.98 -7.53
N TYR A 18 5.45 5.29 -6.45
CA TYR A 18 6.76 5.92 -6.53
C TYR A 18 7.78 5.31 -5.57
N GLN A 19 9.04 5.22 -6.00
CA GLN A 19 10.19 4.98 -5.13
C GLN A 19 10.76 6.31 -4.63
N LEU A 20 11.14 6.35 -3.36
CA LEU A 20 11.68 7.54 -2.70
C LEU A 20 13.20 7.53 -2.81
N ASP A 21 13.81 8.65 -3.22
CA ASP A 21 15.25 8.74 -3.46
C ASP A 21 16.10 9.13 -2.22
N GLY A 22 15.44 9.36 -1.07
CA GLY A 22 16.07 9.80 0.18
C GLY A 22 16.61 11.24 0.17
N LYS A 23 16.46 11.98 -0.94
CA LYS A 23 16.92 13.36 -1.15
C LYS A 23 15.77 14.36 -1.29
N GLY A 24 14.53 13.88 -1.14
CA GLY A 24 13.30 14.66 -1.27
C GLY A 24 12.64 14.56 -2.64
N GLY A 25 13.15 13.70 -3.52
CA GLY A 25 12.56 13.38 -4.82
C GLY A 25 11.95 11.98 -4.88
N THR A 26 11.34 11.68 -6.01
CA THR A 26 10.68 10.40 -6.29
C THR A 26 10.86 9.98 -7.74
N THR A 27 10.86 8.68 -8.00
CA THR A 27 10.81 8.09 -9.35
C THR A 27 9.66 7.10 -9.45
N PRO A 28 9.01 6.93 -10.62
CA PRO A 28 8.04 5.85 -10.82
C PRO A 28 8.65 4.50 -10.48
N ILE A 29 7.84 3.57 -9.97
CA ILE A 29 8.28 2.19 -9.71
C ILE A 29 8.19 1.40 -11.01
N GLU A 30 9.31 0.86 -11.45
CA GLU A 30 9.42 -0.03 -12.61
C GLU A 30 9.41 -1.52 -12.17
N ASP A 31 9.18 -2.43 -13.10
CA ASP A 31 9.04 -3.88 -12.80
C ASP A 31 10.27 -4.50 -12.12
N ASP A 32 11.46 -4.02 -12.48
CA ASP A 32 12.76 -4.54 -12.04
C ASP A 32 13.32 -3.80 -10.81
N ASP A 33 12.58 -2.81 -10.30
CA ASP A 33 12.99 -2.07 -9.11
C ASP A 33 12.97 -2.98 -7.87
N LYS A 34 13.82 -2.65 -6.91
CA LYS A 34 13.94 -3.36 -5.64
C LYS A 34 13.56 -2.41 -4.52
N ILE A 35 12.47 -2.73 -3.83
CA ILE A 35 12.04 -1.94 -2.69
C ILE A 35 12.63 -2.56 -1.42
N THR A 36 13.36 -1.72 -0.69
CA THR A 36 14.02 -2.07 0.57
C THR A 36 13.80 -0.96 1.59
N SER A 37 14.25 -1.14 2.82
CA SER A 37 14.21 -0.07 3.82
C SER A 37 15.09 1.14 3.46
N GLU A 38 16.15 0.91 2.69
CA GLU A 38 17.07 1.97 2.24
C GLU A 38 16.53 2.69 1.01
N GLU A 39 15.72 1.99 0.20
CA GLU A 39 15.08 2.50 -1.01
C GLU A 39 13.55 2.28 -0.93
N PRO A 40 12.85 2.97 0.00
CA PRO A 40 11.45 2.73 0.27
C PRO A 40 10.54 3.24 -0.84
N CYS A 41 9.32 2.70 -0.93
CA CYS A 41 8.30 3.15 -1.87
C CYS A 41 7.09 3.79 -1.18
N TRP A 42 6.32 4.54 -1.97
CA TRP A 42 5.01 5.03 -1.63
C TRP A 42 3.99 4.57 -2.68
N LEU A 43 3.01 3.80 -2.23
CA LEU A 43 1.88 3.33 -3.03
C LEU A 43 0.59 3.96 -2.46
N HIS A 44 -0.12 4.72 -3.29
CA HIS A 44 -1.41 5.33 -2.95
C HIS A 44 -2.50 4.74 -3.84
N LEU A 45 -3.45 4.05 -3.22
CA LEU A 45 -4.53 3.32 -3.89
C LEU A 45 -5.88 3.94 -3.51
N ASP A 46 -6.79 3.95 -4.49
CA ASP A 46 -8.21 4.18 -4.23
C ASP A 46 -8.90 2.82 -4.15
N TYR A 47 -9.35 2.44 -2.96
CA TYR A 47 -10.01 1.14 -2.74
C TYR A 47 -11.37 1.02 -3.46
N ALA A 48 -11.92 2.11 -4.02
CA ALA A 48 -13.09 2.06 -4.88
C ALA A 48 -12.76 1.59 -6.30
N HIS A 49 -11.49 1.64 -6.72
CA HIS A 49 -11.08 1.16 -8.04
C HIS A 49 -10.89 -0.37 -8.06
N PRO A 50 -11.32 -1.06 -9.14
CA PRO A 50 -11.31 -2.52 -9.18
C PRO A 50 -9.94 -3.17 -9.01
N ALA A 51 -8.89 -2.70 -9.70
CA ALA A 51 -7.58 -3.33 -9.64
C ALA A 51 -6.89 -3.04 -8.30
N SER A 52 -7.09 -1.84 -7.75
CA SER A 52 -6.65 -1.48 -6.40
C SER A 52 -7.31 -2.35 -5.32
N ALA A 53 -8.62 -2.56 -5.40
CA ALA A 53 -9.34 -3.44 -4.48
C ALA A 53 -8.90 -4.90 -4.58
N GLU A 54 -8.69 -5.39 -5.81
CA GLU A 54 -8.19 -6.73 -6.08
C GLU A 54 -6.76 -6.93 -5.53
N TRP A 55 -5.88 -5.96 -5.74
CA TRP A 55 -4.51 -6.02 -5.23
C TRP A 55 -4.49 -6.04 -3.70
N ILE A 56 -5.24 -5.15 -3.02
CA ILE A 56 -5.36 -5.14 -1.55
C ILE A 56 -5.84 -6.51 -1.03
N ALA A 57 -6.81 -7.13 -1.71
CA ALA A 57 -7.38 -8.40 -1.29
C ALA A 57 -6.42 -9.59 -1.42
N ASN A 58 -5.51 -9.57 -2.41
CA ASN A 58 -4.75 -10.77 -2.79
C ASN A 58 -3.22 -10.66 -2.60
N THR A 59 -2.65 -9.44 -2.51
CA THR A 59 -1.20 -9.24 -2.47
C THR A 59 -0.54 -9.92 -1.26
N PRO A 60 0.45 -10.80 -1.36
CA PRO A 60 1.04 -11.46 -0.19
C PRO A 60 1.76 -10.50 0.79
N LEU A 61 1.97 -9.24 0.36
CA LEU A 61 2.68 -8.20 1.12
C LEU A 61 1.92 -7.68 2.33
N LEU A 62 0.60 -7.92 2.42
CA LEU A 62 -0.25 -7.41 3.49
C LEU A 62 -0.78 -8.52 4.41
N PRO A 63 -0.66 -8.37 5.74
CA PRO A 63 -1.37 -9.23 6.69
C PRO A 63 -2.89 -9.08 6.55
N ASP A 64 -3.66 -10.16 6.78
CA ASP A 64 -5.11 -10.19 6.58
C ASP A 64 -5.88 -9.09 7.33
N LEU A 65 -5.44 -8.77 8.54
CA LEU A 65 -6.03 -7.69 9.33
C LEU A 65 -5.90 -6.32 8.63
N VAL A 66 -4.75 -6.07 8.01
CA VAL A 66 -4.47 -4.82 7.29
C VAL A 66 -5.29 -4.77 6.00
N ARG A 67 -5.46 -5.89 5.29
CA ARG A 67 -6.33 -5.95 4.10
C ARG A 67 -7.75 -5.50 4.40
N GLN A 68 -8.33 -6.02 5.49
CA GLN A 68 -9.69 -5.68 5.89
C GLN A 68 -9.83 -4.19 6.21
N ALA A 69 -8.85 -3.62 6.91
CA ALA A 69 -8.83 -2.19 7.21
C ALA A 69 -8.72 -1.31 5.95
N LEU A 70 -7.79 -1.65 5.04
CA LEU A 70 -7.56 -0.91 3.80
C LEU A 70 -8.72 -1.02 2.80
N ALA A 71 -9.46 -2.13 2.81
CA ALA A 71 -10.65 -2.33 1.99
C ALA A 71 -11.90 -1.58 2.52
N GLY A 72 -11.74 -0.69 3.50
CA GLY A 72 -12.85 0.03 4.13
C GLY A 72 -13.73 -0.84 5.05
N LYS A 73 -13.29 -2.06 5.37
CA LYS A 73 -14.00 -3.03 6.23
C LYS A 73 -13.38 -3.12 7.62
N ALA A 74 -12.79 -2.02 8.11
CA ALA A 74 -12.25 -2.00 9.47
C ALA A 74 -13.39 -2.32 10.47
N PRO A 75 -13.24 -3.36 11.32
CA PRO A 75 -14.21 -3.62 12.36
C PRO A 75 -14.25 -2.41 13.30
N GLY A 76 -15.46 -2.01 13.71
CA GLY A 76 -15.73 -0.79 14.48
C GLY A 76 -15.01 -0.66 15.83
N HIS A 77 -14.08 -1.55 16.20
CA HIS A 77 -13.25 -1.41 17.40
C HIS A 77 -12.29 -0.21 17.28
N ALA A 78 -11.68 0.01 16.11
CA ALA A 78 -10.89 1.23 15.88
C ALA A 78 -11.76 2.51 15.83
N LEU A 79 -13.05 2.35 15.51
CA LEU A 79 -14.06 3.41 15.54
C LEU A 79 -14.73 3.59 16.93
N LEU A 80 -14.40 2.78 17.92
CA LEU A 80 -14.88 3.01 19.30
C LEU A 80 -13.82 3.76 20.12
N ASP A 81 -12.54 3.53 19.85
CA ASP A 81 -11.44 4.21 20.55
C ASP A 81 -11.37 5.72 20.24
N TRP A 82 -11.65 6.17 19.01
CA TRP A 82 -11.70 7.61 18.68
C TRP A 82 -12.95 8.32 19.24
N ALA A 83 -14.08 7.63 19.37
CA ALA A 83 -15.35 8.21 19.80
C ALA A 83 -15.41 8.37 21.33
N THR A 84 -14.60 7.60 22.07
CA THR A 84 -14.55 7.62 23.55
C THR A 84 -13.45 8.57 24.08
N ALA A 85 -12.64 9.17 23.21
CA ALA A 85 -11.58 10.11 23.55
C ALA A 85 -12.02 11.60 23.53
N ARG A 86 -13.33 11.88 23.63
CA ARG A 86 -13.89 13.23 23.81
C ARG A 86 -14.58 13.38 25.16
#